data_AF-A0A1I0FG68-F1
#
_entry.id   AF-A0A1I0FG68-F1
#
_cell.length_a   1.000
_cell.length_b   1.000
_cell.length_c   1.000
_cell.angle_alpha   90.00
_cell.angle_beta   90.00
_cell.angle_gamma   90.00
#
_symmetry.space_group_name_H-M   'P 1'
#
loop_
_entity.id
_entity.type
_entity.pdbx_description
1 polymer ?
#
loop_
_entity_poly.entity_id
_entity_poly.type
_entity_poly.pdbx_seq_one_letter_code
_entity_poly.pdbx_strand_id
1 'polypeptide(L)'
;MKFMILLLIALIPGISAAENILINSNKLFNFAEVVYPNYFSPAGVETTTLDEYLVRYYPNTNTYIGTKDEGVYVYGNVFGGLLNAGVITDFIEPEVNSDELLAQLFASVQSNVQVYGTGTVISILSDDLNGNRHQRFIIELKSKQTLLVAHNIDLAPRIDTLALNDQIEFFGEYEWNDQGGIIHWTHHDPDAIHVNGWLFHNNVIYQ
;
A
#
# COMPACT_ATOMS: atom_id res chain seq x y z
N MET A 1 -2.09 30.38 -38.15
CA MET A 1 -2.26 28.92 -38.20
C MET A 1 -2.38 28.41 -36.77
N LYS A 2 -3.56 27.94 -36.35
CA LYS A 2 -3.74 27.31 -35.03
C LYS A 2 -3.33 25.85 -35.16
N PHE A 3 -2.26 25.44 -34.48
CA PHE A 3 -1.92 24.04 -34.31
C PHE A 3 -2.87 23.43 -33.29
N MET A 4 -3.70 22.49 -33.74
CA MET A 4 -4.56 21.67 -32.90
C MET A 4 -3.73 20.45 -32.50
N ILE A 5 -3.22 20.43 -31.28
CA ILE A 5 -2.53 19.26 -30.72
C ILE A 5 -3.61 18.29 -30.26
N LEU A 6 -3.71 17.16 -30.95
CA LEU A 6 -4.55 16.03 -30.57
C LEU A 6 -3.83 15.31 -29.42
N LEU A 7 -4.34 15.47 -28.19
CA LEU A 7 -3.82 14.74 -27.03
C LEU A 7 -4.34 13.30 -27.10
N LEU A 8 -3.47 12.37 -27.50
CA LEU A 8 -3.75 10.94 -27.41
C LEU A 8 -3.56 10.53 -25.94
N ILE A 9 -4.66 10.40 -25.20
CA ILE A 9 -4.64 9.87 -23.83
C ILE A 9 -4.39 8.36 -23.96
N ALA A 10 -3.14 7.94 -23.71
CA ALA A 10 -2.84 6.54 -23.46
C ALA A 10 -3.47 6.15 -22.12
N LEU A 11 -4.50 5.30 -22.15
CA LEU A 11 -5.06 4.65 -20.96
C LEU A 11 -3.97 3.73 -20.39
N ILE A 12 -3.25 4.22 -19.37
CA ILE A 12 -2.48 3.37 -18.48
C ILE A 12 -3.50 2.57 -17.67
N PRO A 13 -3.46 1.22 -17.66
CA PRO A 13 -4.38 0.44 -16.86
C PRO A 13 -4.09 0.69 -15.38
N GLY A 14 -4.91 1.52 -14.75
CA GLY A 14 -4.98 1.59 -13.30
C GLY A 14 -5.49 0.26 -12.75
N ILE A 15 -4.90 -0.18 -11.64
CA ILE A 15 -5.37 -1.31 -10.83
C ILE A 15 -6.83 -1.01 -10.47
N SER A 16 -7.77 -1.82 -10.96
CA SER A 16 -9.19 -1.58 -10.75
C SER A 16 -9.58 -1.80 -9.29
N ALA A 17 -10.70 -1.23 -8.82
CA ALA A 17 -11.24 -1.49 -7.48
C ALA A 17 -11.32 -2.99 -7.13
N ALA A 18 -11.51 -3.85 -8.14
CA ALA A 18 -11.52 -5.31 -7.98
C ALA A 18 -10.16 -5.89 -7.55
N GLU A 19 -9.04 -5.31 -8.00
CA GLU A 19 -7.70 -5.76 -7.60
C GLU A 19 -7.38 -5.34 -6.14
N ASN A 20 -7.88 -4.20 -5.67
CA ASN A 20 -7.75 -3.78 -4.27
C ASN A 20 -8.57 -4.68 -3.32
N ILE A 21 -9.79 -5.05 -3.74
CA ILE A 21 -10.61 -6.02 -3.02
C ILE A 21 -9.88 -7.37 -2.91
N LEU A 22 -9.20 -7.83 -3.96
CA LEU A 22 -8.42 -9.08 -3.93
C LEU A 22 -7.26 -9.03 -2.93
N ILE A 23 -6.51 -7.92 -2.88
CA ILE A 23 -5.40 -7.74 -1.93
C ILE A 23 -5.91 -7.81 -0.48
N ASN A 24 -6.94 -7.03 -0.16
CA ASN A 24 -7.52 -6.99 1.18
C ASN A 24 -8.17 -8.33 1.57
N SER A 25 -8.81 -9.00 0.63
CA SER A 25 -9.35 -10.34 0.84
C SER A 25 -8.26 -11.36 1.14
N ASN A 26 -7.15 -11.35 0.40
CA ASN A 26 -6.01 -12.23 0.67
C ASN A 26 -5.37 -11.95 2.03
N LYS A 27 -5.22 -10.68 2.43
CA LYS A 27 -4.71 -10.28 3.75
C LYS A 27 -5.61 -10.81 4.86
N LEU A 28 -6.92 -10.68 4.71
CA LEU A 28 -7.92 -11.22 5.63
C LEU A 28 -7.88 -12.74 5.71
N PHE A 29 -7.80 -13.43 4.57
CA PHE A 29 -7.81 -14.90 4.53
C PHE A 29 -6.53 -15.48 5.14
N ASN A 30 -5.37 -14.87 4.86
CA ASN A 30 -4.11 -15.25 5.50
C ASN A 30 -4.16 -15.00 7.02
N PHE A 31 -4.74 -13.88 7.46
CA PHE A 31 -4.98 -13.63 8.88
C PHE A 31 -5.86 -14.72 9.50
N ALA A 32 -6.94 -15.13 8.83
CA ALA A 32 -7.85 -16.16 9.30
C ALA A 32 -7.17 -17.54 9.43
N GLU A 33 -6.33 -17.93 8.46
CA GLU A 33 -5.55 -19.17 8.50
C GLU A 33 -4.60 -19.21 9.73
N VAL A 34 -4.00 -18.08 10.08
CA VAL A 34 -3.06 -17.97 11.21
C VAL A 34 -3.80 -17.97 12.55
N VAL A 35 -4.86 -17.17 12.67
CA VAL A 35 -5.55 -16.93 13.96
C VAL A 35 -6.56 -18.02 14.28
N TYR A 36 -7.19 -18.61 13.26
CA TYR A 36 -8.29 -19.55 13.39
C TYR A 36 -8.03 -20.88 12.64
N PRO A 37 -6.88 -21.56 12.85
CA PRO A 37 -6.48 -22.74 12.06
C PRO A 37 -7.43 -23.94 12.24
N ASN A 38 -8.17 -24.00 13.35
CA ASN A 38 -9.19 -25.04 13.58
C ASN A 38 -10.41 -24.89 12.66
N TYR A 39 -10.59 -23.71 12.07
CA TYR A 39 -11.68 -23.40 11.16
C TYR A 39 -11.21 -23.21 9.72
N PHE A 40 -9.93 -22.91 9.48
CA PHE A 40 -9.39 -22.63 8.15
C PHE A 40 -8.07 -23.39 7.95
N SER A 41 -8.17 -24.65 7.51
CA SER A 41 -7.01 -25.53 7.27
C SER A 41 -7.17 -26.38 6.00
N PRO A 42 -6.10 -26.60 5.23
CA PRO A 42 -4.73 -26.12 5.43
C PRO A 42 -4.55 -24.64 5.12
N ALA A 43 -3.46 -24.02 5.61
CA ALA A 43 -3.06 -22.67 5.23
C ALA A 43 -2.46 -22.64 3.81
N GLY A 44 -2.40 -21.46 3.19
CA GLY A 44 -1.84 -21.27 1.85
C GLY A 44 -2.74 -21.77 0.73
N VAL A 45 -4.06 -21.78 0.96
CA VAL A 45 -5.02 -22.09 -0.11
C VAL A 45 -5.11 -20.90 -1.06
N GLU A 46 -5.18 -21.16 -2.36
CA GLU A 46 -5.35 -20.12 -3.37
C GLU A 46 -6.76 -19.51 -3.33
N THR A 47 -6.83 -18.20 -3.49
CA THR A 47 -8.11 -17.49 -3.62
C THR A 47 -8.69 -17.71 -5.01
N THR A 48 -9.96 -18.12 -5.07
CA THR A 48 -10.72 -18.27 -6.31
C THR A 48 -11.97 -17.40 -6.27
N THR A 49 -12.63 -17.22 -7.42
CA THR A 49 -13.95 -16.59 -7.50
C THR A 49 -15.04 -17.66 -7.47
N LEU A 50 -16.11 -17.40 -6.70
CA LEU A 50 -17.35 -18.15 -6.72
C LEU A 50 -18.51 -17.15 -6.87
N ASP A 51 -19.08 -17.07 -8.07
CA ASP A 51 -20.00 -16.01 -8.48
C ASP A 51 -19.39 -14.61 -8.27
N GLU A 52 -19.92 -13.83 -7.33
CA GLU A 52 -19.45 -12.48 -6.99
C GLU A 52 -18.52 -12.46 -5.77
N TYR A 53 -18.22 -13.63 -5.19
CA TYR A 53 -17.38 -13.75 -4.00
C TYR A 53 -15.95 -14.12 -4.38
N LEU A 54 -14.98 -13.51 -3.70
CA LEU A 54 -13.65 -14.08 -3.59
C LEU A 54 -13.67 -15.07 -2.42
N VAL A 55 -13.20 -16.30 -2.61
CA VAL A 55 -13.30 -17.36 -1.62
C VAL A 55 -12.03 -18.20 -1.53
N ARG A 56 -11.81 -18.78 -0.35
CA ARG A 56 -10.94 -19.95 -0.16
C ARG A 56 -11.74 -21.09 0.46
N TYR A 57 -11.53 -22.29 -0.08
CA TYR A 57 -12.09 -23.53 0.46
C TYR A 57 -11.02 -24.32 1.20
N TYR A 58 -11.32 -24.70 2.44
CA TYR A 58 -10.41 -25.40 3.32
C TYR A 58 -10.81 -26.87 3.45
N PRO A 59 -10.16 -27.79 2.72
CA PRO A 59 -10.57 -29.20 2.68
C PRO A 59 -10.44 -29.94 4.01
N ASN A 60 -9.53 -29.57 4.92
CA ASN A 60 -9.38 -30.29 6.20
C ASN A 60 -10.51 -29.96 7.17
N THR A 61 -11.03 -28.74 7.11
CA THR A 61 -12.09 -28.24 8.00
C THR A 61 -13.46 -28.22 7.32
N ASN A 62 -13.50 -28.45 6.00
CA ASN A 62 -14.69 -28.39 5.15
C ASN A 62 -15.45 -27.07 5.33
N THR A 63 -14.71 -25.97 5.24
CA THR A 63 -15.20 -24.60 5.46
C THR A 63 -14.78 -23.70 4.31
N TYR A 64 -15.52 -22.62 4.12
CA TYR A 64 -15.14 -21.51 3.26
C TYR A 64 -14.97 -20.25 4.11
N ILE A 65 -14.04 -19.41 3.69
CA ILE A 65 -14.06 -17.97 3.96
C ILE A 65 -14.22 -17.27 2.62
N GLY A 66 -14.91 -16.14 2.61
CA GLY A 66 -15.05 -15.32 1.42
C GLY A 66 -15.36 -13.88 1.72
N THR A 67 -15.19 -13.05 0.69
CA THR A 67 -15.51 -11.63 0.70
C THR A 67 -16.35 -11.29 -0.52
N LYS A 68 -17.26 -10.33 -0.33
CA LYS A 68 -17.98 -9.67 -1.42
C LYS A 68 -18.14 -8.21 -1.05
N ASP A 69 -17.70 -7.33 -1.94
CA ASP A 69 -17.48 -5.91 -1.64
C ASP A 69 -16.57 -5.79 -0.40
N GLU A 70 -17.07 -5.20 0.69
CA GLU A 70 -16.36 -5.12 1.99
C GLU A 70 -16.82 -6.18 2.99
N GLY A 71 -17.87 -6.95 2.67
CA GLY A 71 -18.47 -7.94 3.56
C GLY A 71 -17.63 -9.20 3.66
N VAL A 72 -17.55 -9.77 4.86
CA VAL A 72 -16.85 -11.02 5.17
C VAL A 72 -17.86 -12.11 5.49
N TYR A 73 -17.69 -13.26 4.85
CA TYR A 73 -18.60 -14.39 4.96
C TYR A 73 -17.81 -15.66 5.26
N VAL A 74 -18.37 -16.52 6.11
CA VAL A 74 -17.86 -17.86 6.35
C VAL A 74 -18.98 -18.87 6.10
N TYR A 75 -18.63 -20.04 5.59
CA TYR A 75 -19.59 -21.11 5.34
C TYR A 75 -19.06 -22.45 5.81
N GLY A 76 -19.92 -23.22 6.46
CA GLY A 76 -19.64 -24.59 6.87
C GLY A 76 -20.57 -25.05 7.99
N ASN A 77 -20.64 -26.36 8.20
CA ASN A 77 -21.50 -26.94 9.24
C ASN A 77 -21.17 -26.39 10.64
N VAL A 78 -19.89 -26.11 10.89
CA VAL A 78 -19.42 -25.53 12.15
C VAL A 78 -19.97 -24.13 12.43
N PHE A 79 -20.36 -23.40 11.38
CA PHE A 79 -20.98 -22.07 11.47
C PHE A 79 -22.51 -22.12 11.37
N GLY A 80 -23.12 -23.31 11.25
CA GLY A 80 -24.55 -23.46 11.02
C GLY A 80 -25.01 -23.10 9.60
N GLY A 81 -24.09 -23.11 8.62
CA GLY A 81 -24.35 -22.69 7.24
C GLY A 81 -23.57 -21.44 6.87
N LEU A 82 -24.19 -20.56 6.08
CA LEU A 82 -23.60 -19.26 5.69
C LEU A 82 -23.78 -18.27 6.83
N LEU A 83 -22.69 -17.68 7.29
CA LEU A 83 -22.65 -16.65 8.31
C LEU A 83 -21.99 -15.39 7.74
N ASN A 84 -22.65 -14.24 7.92
CA ASN A 84 -22.01 -12.93 7.75
C ASN A 84 -21.18 -12.66 9.01
N ALA A 85 -19.86 -12.59 8.85
CA ALA A 85 -18.92 -12.44 9.95
C ALA A 85 -18.63 -10.96 10.28
N GLY A 86 -18.99 -10.02 9.40
CA GLY A 86 -18.69 -8.59 9.55
C GLY A 86 -18.19 -7.97 8.25
N VAL A 87 -17.38 -6.93 8.37
CA VAL A 87 -16.66 -6.30 7.25
C VAL A 87 -15.15 -6.47 7.38
N ILE A 88 -14.40 -6.29 6.29
CA ILE A 88 -12.94 -6.50 6.25
C ILE A 88 -12.22 -5.70 7.35
N THR A 89 -12.65 -4.45 7.58
CA THR A 89 -12.08 -3.52 8.57
C THR A 89 -12.31 -3.92 10.03
N ASP A 90 -13.21 -4.87 10.30
CA ASP A 90 -13.40 -5.41 11.65
C ASP A 90 -12.25 -6.35 12.06
N PHE A 91 -11.51 -6.89 11.08
CA PHE A 91 -10.53 -7.95 11.30
C PHE A 91 -9.09 -7.53 10.96
N ILE A 92 -8.93 -6.70 9.94
CA ILE A 92 -7.62 -6.26 9.47
C ILE A 92 -7.64 -4.78 9.16
N GLU A 93 -6.47 -4.14 9.24
CA GLU A 93 -6.26 -2.85 8.61
C GLU A 93 -6.16 -3.08 7.09
N PRO A 94 -7.11 -2.57 6.29
CA PRO A 94 -7.06 -2.72 4.85
C PRO A 94 -5.79 -2.05 4.34
N GLU A 95 -5.17 -2.66 3.34
CA GLU A 95 -4.24 -1.94 2.48
C GLU A 95 -5.00 -0.74 1.90
N VAL A 96 -4.72 0.45 2.43
CA VAL A 96 -5.03 1.68 1.71
C VAL A 96 -4.21 1.58 0.44
N ASN A 97 -4.89 1.55 -0.72
CA ASN A 97 -4.21 1.63 -2.01
C ASN A 97 -3.59 3.02 -2.10
N SER A 98 -2.44 3.15 -1.48
CA SER A 98 -1.78 4.41 -1.29
C SER A 98 -1.42 5.01 -2.63
N ASP A 99 -1.22 4.18 -3.64
CA ASP A 99 -1.04 4.56 -5.03
C ASP A 99 -2.28 5.29 -5.61
N GLU A 100 -3.50 4.80 -5.33
CA GLU A 100 -4.73 5.49 -5.74
C GLU A 100 -4.96 6.77 -4.94
N LEU A 101 -4.72 6.74 -3.63
CA LEU A 101 -4.78 7.92 -2.78
C LEU A 101 -3.79 8.99 -3.26
N LEU A 102 -2.54 8.62 -3.53
CA LEU A 102 -1.47 9.50 -4.02
C LEU A 102 -1.82 10.07 -5.40
N ALA A 103 -2.43 9.28 -6.29
CA ALA A 103 -2.93 9.77 -7.57
C ALA A 103 -4.08 10.79 -7.38
N GLN A 104 -4.99 10.55 -6.44
CA GLN A 104 -6.07 11.48 -6.11
C GLN A 104 -5.53 12.78 -5.50
N LEU A 105 -4.60 12.70 -4.54
CA LEU A 105 -3.94 13.85 -3.93
C LEU A 105 -3.17 14.67 -4.97
N PHE A 106 -2.49 14.01 -5.90
CA PHE A 106 -1.82 14.66 -7.02
C PHE A 106 -2.81 15.37 -7.96
N ALA A 107 -3.87 14.67 -8.39
CA ALA A 107 -4.88 15.22 -9.29
C ALA A 107 -5.68 16.38 -8.67
N SER A 108 -5.82 16.39 -7.35
CA SER A 108 -6.56 17.42 -6.60
C SER A 108 -5.67 18.49 -5.97
N VAL A 109 -4.35 18.45 -6.19
CA VAL A 109 -3.39 19.45 -5.69
C VAL A 109 -3.45 19.57 -4.16
N GLN A 110 -3.48 18.43 -3.47
CA GLN A 110 -3.55 18.36 -2.00
C GLN A 110 -2.18 18.01 -1.39
N SER A 111 -1.90 18.59 -0.22
CA SER A 111 -0.65 18.50 0.54
C SER A 111 -0.94 18.26 2.04
N ASN A 112 0.08 18.03 2.85
CA ASN A 112 -0.01 17.78 4.29
C ASN A 112 -0.88 16.57 4.64
N VAL A 113 -0.71 15.47 3.88
CA VAL A 113 -1.46 14.23 4.08
C VAL A 113 -0.51 13.11 4.46
N GLN A 114 -0.70 12.53 5.65
CA GLN A 114 0.03 11.34 6.06
C GLN A 114 -0.39 10.14 5.20
N VAL A 115 0.58 9.47 4.61
CA VAL A 115 0.40 8.33 3.71
C VAL A 115 1.37 7.21 4.06
N TYR A 116 0.90 5.99 3.86
CA TYR A 116 1.75 4.81 3.73
C TYR A 116 1.96 4.54 2.22
N GLY A 117 2.82 3.63 1.81
CA GLY A 117 2.89 3.20 0.42
C GLY A 117 4.16 2.43 0.09
N THR A 118 4.21 1.91 -1.14
CA THR A 118 5.37 1.16 -1.65
C THR A 118 5.75 1.66 -3.04
N GLY A 119 7.03 1.80 -3.32
CA GLY A 119 7.53 2.19 -4.64
C GLY A 119 8.86 1.54 -4.99
N THR A 120 9.19 1.54 -6.27
CA THR A 120 10.47 1.02 -6.78
C THR A 120 11.43 2.17 -7.03
N VAL A 121 12.66 2.09 -6.52
CA VAL A 121 13.67 3.14 -6.73
C VAL A 121 14.08 3.21 -8.20
N ILE A 122 13.82 4.33 -8.85
CA ILE A 122 14.16 4.57 -10.26
C ILE A 122 15.30 5.58 -10.45
N SER A 123 15.63 6.36 -9.42
CA SER A 123 16.74 7.32 -9.46
C SER A 123 17.28 7.58 -8.06
N ILE A 124 18.59 7.64 -7.91
CA ILE A 124 19.26 8.05 -6.66
C ILE A 124 19.92 9.40 -6.94
N LEU A 125 19.59 10.40 -6.13
CA LEU A 125 20.06 11.77 -6.29
C LEU A 125 21.18 12.06 -5.29
N SER A 126 21.96 13.12 -5.53
CA SER A 126 22.86 13.63 -4.50
C SER A 126 22.07 14.08 -3.27
N ASP A 127 22.58 13.76 -2.09
CA ASP A 127 22.03 14.27 -0.83
C ASP A 127 21.92 15.80 -0.88
N ASP A 128 20.83 16.33 -0.33
CA ASP A 128 20.74 17.76 -0.07
C ASP A 128 21.42 18.05 1.27
N LEU A 129 22.39 18.96 1.26
CA LEU A 129 23.20 19.31 2.42
C LEU A 129 22.93 20.74 2.92
N ASN A 130 21.92 21.42 2.35
CA ASN A 130 21.55 22.78 2.75
C ASN A 130 20.48 22.72 3.85
N GLY A 131 20.74 23.34 5.00
CA GLY A 131 19.83 23.23 6.15
C GLY A 131 19.87 21.83 6.74
N ASN A 132 18.70 21.26 7.06
CA ASN A 132 18.62 19.85 7.47
C ASN A 132 19.00 18.97 6.28
N ARG A 133 19.88 18.01 6.51
CA ARG A 133 20.42 17.13 5.47
C ARG A 133 19.38 16.09 5.07
N HIS A 134 19.23 15.86 3.77
CA HIS A 134 18.29 14.88 3.24
C HIS A 134 18.95 13.93 2.25
N GLN A 135 18.76 12.63 2.43
CA GLN A 135 18.95 11.66 1.36
C GLN A 135 17.77 11.78 0.40
N ARG A 136 18.07 11.83 -0.91
CA ARG A 136 17.07 12.04 -1.95
C ARG A 136 17.11 10.95 -3.00
N PHE A 137 15.95 10.41 -3.32
CA PHE A 137 15.80 9.44 -4.40
C PHE A 137 14.37 9.47 -4.92
N ILE A 138 14.16 8.97 -6.14
CA ILE A 138 12.85 8.94 -6.79
C ILE A 138 12.38 7.49 -6.80
N ILE A 139 11.15 7.28 -6.35
CA ILE A 139 10.44 6.02 -6.49
C ILE A 139 9.35 6.14 -7.55
N GLU A 140 9.13 5.07 -8.31
CA GLU A 140 7.95 4.88 -9.17
C GLU A 140 6.94 4.00 -8.44
N LEU A 141 5.71 4.49 -8.33
CA LEU A 141 4.60 3.71 -7.80
C LEU A 141 3.99 2.82 -8.89
N LYS A 142 3.08 1.91 -8.53
CA LYS A 142 2.42 1.02 -9.50
C LYS A 142 1.64 1.81 -10.56
N SER A 143 1.06 2.96 -10.20
CA SER A 143 0.33 3.89 -11.07
C SER A 143 1.20 4.61 -12.09
N LYS A 144 2.53 4.47 -12.01
CA LYS A 144 3.53 5.26 -12.76
C LYS A 144 3.68 6.70 -12.30
N GLN A 145 2.98 7.13 -11.25
CA GLN A 145 3.33 8.35 -10.55
C GLN A 145 4.72 8.19 -9.92
N THR A 146 5.52 9.25 -10.02
CA THR A 146 6.84 9.31 -9.39
C THR A 146 6.78 10.19 -8.14
N LEU A 147 7.48 9.77 -7.09
CA LEU A 147 7.60 10.56 -5.87
C LEU A 147 9.08 10.80 -5.56
N LEU A 148 9.40 12.04 -5.16
CA LEU A 148 10.67 12.35 -4.52
C LEU A 148 10.59 11.96 -3.05
N VAL A 149 11.43 11.03 -2.61
CA VAL A 149 11.63 10.79 -1.18
C VAL A 149 12.70 11.75 -0.67
N ALA A 150 12.36 12.57 0.32
CA ALA A 150 13.26 13.47 1.04
C ALA A 150 13.40 12.99 2.49
N HIS A 151 14.35 12.09 2.71
CA HIS A 151 14.56 11.45 4.01
C HIS A 151 15.58 12.24 4.83
N ASN A 152 15.17 12.80 5.96
CA ASN A 152 16.04 13.63 6.80
C ASN A 152 17.09 12.77 7.53
N ILE A 153 18.35 12.90 7.10
CA ILE A 153 19.49 12.11 7.62
C ILE A 153 20.19 12.78 8.80
N ASP A 154 19.66 13.89 9.32
CA ASP A 154 20.01 14.40 10.64
C ASP A 154 19.22 13.70 11.75
N LEU A 155 18.01 13.23 11.43
CA LEU A 155 17.08 12.62 12.40
C LEU A 155 17.05 11.09 12.31
N ALA A 156 17.27 10.52 11.12
CA ALA A 156 17.29 9.08 10.88
C ALA A 156 18.58 8.66 10.16
N PRO A 157 19.01 7.38 10.25
CA PRO A 157 20.17 6.90 9.49
C PRO A 157 19.94 6.96 7.97
N ARG A 158 20.97 7.36 7.23
CA ARG A 158 21.00 7.25 5.76
C ARG A 158 20.91 5.78 5.32
N ILE A 159 20.19 5.50 4.23
CA ILE A 159 20.17 4.17 3.59
C ILE A 159 21.40 4.04 2.70
N ASP A 160 22.51 3.54 3.25
CA ASP A 160 23.76 3.40 2.50
C ASP A 160 23.74 2.28 1.46
N THR A 161 22.87 1.29 1.64
CA THR A 161 22.71 0.14 0.74
C THR A 161 21.68 0.36 -0.37
N LEU A 162 21.11 1.56 -0.49
CA LEU A 162 20.06 1.86 -1.48
C LEU A 162 20.59 1.72 -2.92
N ALA A 163 19.88 0.96 -3.74
CA ALA A 163 20.20 0.72 -5.14
C ALA A 163 18.97 0.92 -6.05
N LEU A 164 19.24 1.06 -7.35
CA LEU A 164 18.17 1.09 -8.36
C LEU A 164 17.43 -0.25 -8.38
N ASN A 165 16.11 -0.17 -8.59
CA ASN A 165 15.16 -1.28 -8.57
C ASN A 165 14.89 -1.90 -7.18
N ASP A 166 15.45 -1.31 -6.13
CA ASP A 166 15.06 -1.70 -4.77
C ASP A 166 13.60 -1.32 -4.52
N GLN A 167 12.93 -2.14 -3.72
CA GLN A 167 11.60 -1.81 -3.21
C GLN A 167 11.74 -1.02 -1.91
N ILE A 168 10.95 0.05 -1.79
CA ILE A 168 10.84 0.87 -0.58
C ILE A 168 9.40 0.87 -0.14
N GLU A 169 9.16 0.50 1.11
CA GLU A 169 7.92 0.84 1.79
C GLU A 169 8.16 2.12 2.61
N PHE A 170 7.18 3.00 2.66
CA PHE A 170 7.30 4.27 3.34
C PHE A 170 6.05 4.58 4.14
N PHE A 171 6.25 5.29 5.24
CA PHE A 171 5.20 6.00 5.96
C PHE A 171 5.71 7.41 6.21
N GLY A 172 5.00 8.42 5.72
CA GLY A 172 5.42 9.80 5.78
C GLY A 172 4.33 10.75 5.32
N GLU A 173 4.64 12.03 5.30
CA GLU A 173 3.72 13.04 4.79
C GLU A 173 3.96 13.29 3.31
N TYR A 174 2.87 13.39 2.55
CA TYR A 174 2.86 13.75 1.14
C TYR A 174 2.70 15.25 0.95
N GLU A 175 3.59 15.81 0.14
CA GLU A 175 3.55 17.19 -0.33
C GLU A 175 3.45 17.24 -1.85
N TRP A 176 2.51 18.04 -2.36
CA TRP A 176 2.30 18.20 -3.78
C TRP A 176 3.43 19.00 -4.45
N ASN A 177 3.87 18.55 -5.62
CA ASN A 177 4.59 19.35 -6.61
C ASN A 177 4.16 18.93 -8.02
N ASP A 178 4.55 19.67 -9.06
CA ASP A 178 4.20 19.37 -10.44
C ASP A 178 4.96 18.16 -11.04
N GLN A 179 5.83 17.52 -10.26
CA GLN A 179 6.64 16.36 -10.63
C GLN A 179 6.13 15.04 -10.02
N GLY A 180 4.93 15.05 -9.43
CA GLY A 180 4.26 13.88 -8.85
C GLY A 180 4.20 13.87 -7.33
N GLY A 181 4.95 14.73 -6.65
CA GLY A 181 4.92 14.94 -5.20
C GLY A 181 6.19 14.50 -4.48
N ILE A 182 6.24 14.83 -3.18
CA ILE A 182 7.35 14.58 -2.27
C ILE A 182 6.82 13.77 -1.08
N ILE A 183 7.58 12.78 -0.65
CA ILE A 183 7.40 12.13 0.66
C ILE A 183 8.50 12.63 1.59
N HIS A 184 8.09 13.27 2.69
CA HIS A 184 8.96 13.70 3.78
C HIS A 184 8.40 13.23 5.14
N TRP A 185 8.96 13.69 6.25
CA TRP A 185 8.61 13.20 7.60
C TRP A 185 8.73 11.68 7.74
N THR A 186 9.72 11.08 7.09
CA THR A 186 9.98 9.63 7.14
C THR A 186 10.92 9.26 8.30
N HIS A 187 10.71 9.88 9.46
CA HIS A 187 11.49 9.69 10.68
C HIS A 187 10.64 9.88 11.94
N HIS A 188 11.18 9.51 13.10
CA HIS A 188 10.59 9.87 14.37
C HIS A 188 10.65 11.39 14.58
N ASP A 189 9.55 12.01 14.99
CA ASP A 189 9.53 13.42 15.40
C ASP A 189 9.95 13.54 16.89
N PRO A 190 11.14 14.10 17.20
CA PRO A 190 11.64 14.17 18.58
C PRO A 190 10.76 15.03 19.50
N ASP A 191 10.04 16.00 18.93
CA ASP A 191 9.21 16.94 19.67
C ASP A 191 7.74 16.46 19.81
N ALA A 192 7.39 15.35 19.15
CA ALA A 192 6.05 14.74 19.15
C ALA A 192 4.91 15.72 18.80
N ILE A 193 5.19 16.66 17.88
CA ILE A 193 4.24 17.62 17.32
C ILE A 193 3.69 17.18 15.95
N HIS A 194 4.38 16.26 15.28
CA HIS A 194 4.02 15.67 14.00
C HIS A 194 3.88 14.14 14.10
N VAL A 195 3.12 13.54 13.19
CA VAL A 195 3.04 12.08 13.07
C VAL A 195 4.41 11.53 12.68
N ASN A 196 4.87 10.50 13.38
CA ASN A 196 6.12 9.81 13.03
C ASN A 196 6.02 9.16 11.65
N GLY A 197 7.15 9.03 10.97
CA GLY A 197 7.26 8.23 9.76
C GLY A 197 8.51 7.35 9.75
N TRP A 198 8.69 6.65 8.64
CA TRP A 198 9.79 5.72 8.44
C TRP A 198 9.95 5.34 6.97
N LEU A 199 11.14 4.83 6.63
CA LEU A 199 11.37 4.04 5.41
C LEU A 199 11.70 2.60 5.79
N PHE A 200 11.19 1.65 5.02
CA PHE A 200 11.54 0.23 5.16
C PHE A 200 12.23 -0.26 3.89
N HIS A 201 13.42 -0.81 4.07
CA HIS A 201 14.28 -1.31 3.00
C HIS A 201 15.01 -2.55 3.49
N ASN A 202 14.95 -3.65 2.73
CA ASN A 202 15.67 -4.90 3.01
C ASN A 202 15.57 -5.37 4.47
N ASN A 203 14.34 -5.42 5.01
CA ASN A 203 14.05 -5.84 6.39
C ASN A 203 14.57 -4.91 7.49
N VAL A 204 14.91 -3.67 7.15
CA VAL A 204 15.38 -2.63 8.10
C VAL A 204 14.45 -1.42 8.02
N ILE A 205 14.06 -0.91 9.19
CA ILE A 205 13.33 0.35 9.35
C ILE A 205 14.35 1.47 9.62
N TYR A 206 14.20 2.59 8.90
CA TYR A 206 14.97 3.82 9.05
C TYR A 206 14.03 4.91 9.54
N GLN A 207 14.25 5.42 10.76
CA GLN A 207 13.47 6.49 11.40
C GLN A 207 14.24 7.19 12.52
#